data_AF-A0A662QLJ7-F1
#
_entry.id   AF-A0A662QLJ7-F1
#
_cell.length_a   1.000
_cell.length_b   1.000
_cell.length_c   1.000
_cell.angle_alpha   90.00
_cell.angle_beta   90.00
_cell.angle_gamma   90.00
#
_symmetry.space_group_name_H-M   'P 1'
#
loop_
_entity.id
_entity.type
_entity.pdbx_description
1 polymer ?
#
loop_
_entity_poly.entity_id
_entity_poly.type
_entity_poly.pdbx_seq_one_letter_code
_entity_poly.pdbx_strand_id
1 'polypeptide(L)'
;MKLEEVERRIRAIERDLRYCEGLLDREARMEFAKLILEELSGEVRKLLPKNIPEALRGRLSSIELRIRILYHRANALLSLQEE
;
A
#
# COMPACT_ATOMS: atom_id res chain seq x y z
N MET A 1 -2.14 15.27 15.21
CA MET A 1 -2.84 14.95 13.94
C MET A 1 -4.30 14.72 14.30
N LYS A 2 -5.25 15.42 13.65
CA LYS A 2 -6.68 15.24 13.98
C LYS A 2 -7.15 13.88 13.46
N LEU A 3 -8.12 13.24 14.12
CA LEU A 3 -8.63 11.92 13.73
C LEU A 3 -9.11 11.90 12.27
N GLU A 4 -9.84 12.94 11.85
CA GLU A 4 -10.31 13.10 10.47
C GLU A 4 -9.16 13.14 9.44
N GLU A 5 -8.03 13.73 9.81
CA GLU A 5 -6.84 13.80 8.97
C GLU A 5 -6.21 12.41 8.79
N VAL A 6 -6.16 11.62 9.86
CA VAL A 6 -5.74 10.21 9.80
C VAL A 6 -6.64 9.44 8.84
N GLU A 7 -7.96 9.57 8.99
CA GLU A 7 -8.91 8.87 8.13
C GLU A 7 -8.77 9.25 6.66
N ARG A 8 -8.61 10.55 6.35
CA ARG A 8 -8.41 11.01 4.98
C ARG A 8 -7.15 10.38 4.37
N ARG A 9 -6.07 10.32 5.14
CA ARG A 9 -4.82 9.67 4.70
C ARG A 9 -4.99 8.17 4.49
N ILE A 10 -5.67 7.48 5.39
CA ILE A 10 -5.99 6.05 5.22
C ILE A 10 -6.78 5.81 3.92
N ARG A 11 -7.81 6.65 3.65
CA ARG A 11 -8.60 6.53 2.41
C ARG A 11 -7.79 6.82 1.15
N ALA A 12 -6.79 7.71 1.22
CA ALA A 12 -5.88 7.98 0.12
C ALA A 12 -4.99 6.74 -0.15
N ILE A 13 -4.35 6.19 0.89
CA ILE A 13 -3.54 4.97 0.81
C ILE A 13 -4.35 3.81 0.23
N GLU A 14 -5.60 3.61 0.68
CA GLU A 14 -6.49 2.56 0.15
C GLU A 14 -6.81 2.75 -1.34
N ARG A 15 -6.89 4.00 -1.83
CA ARG A 15 -7.15 4.30 -3.24
C ARG A 15 -5.94 3.94 -4.10
N ASP A 16 -4.75 4.35 -3.65
CA ASP A 16 -3.51 4.11 -4.37
C ASP A 16 -3.18 2.60 -4.39
N LEU A 17 -3.47 1.90 -3.30
CA LEU A 17 -3.41 0.43 -3.24
C LEU A 17 -4.29 -0.25 -4.29
N ARG A 18 -5.56 0.17 -4.42
CA ARG A 18 -6.46 -0.38 -5.46
C ARG A 18 -5.96 -0.08 -6.87
N TYR A 19 -5.33 1.08 -7.05
CA TYR A 19 -4.72 1.43 -8.32
C TYR A 19 -3.53 0.51 -8.65
N CYS A 20 -2.62 0.29 -7.69
CA CYS A 20 -1.52 -0.68 -7.84
C CYS A 20 -2.02 -2.09 -8.13
N GLU A 21 -3.06 -2.55 -7.43
CA GLU A 21 -3.70 -3.85 -7.66
C GLU A 21 -4.18 -3.98 -9.11
N GLY A 22 -4.90 -2.97 -9.63
CA GLY A 22 -5.35 -2.95 -11.02
C GLY A 22 -4.22 -2.89 -12.07
N LEU A 23 -3.08 -2.29 -11.73
CA LEU A 23 -1.89 -2.33 -12.59
C LEU A 23 -1.29 -3.74 -12.64
N LEU A 24 -1.12 -4.38 -11.48
CA LEU A 24 -0.53 -5.72 -11.37
C LEU A 24 -1.46 -6.82 -11.92
N ASP A 25 -2.78 -6.66 -11.82
CA ASP A 25 -3.76 -7.56 -12.45
C ASP A 25 -3.70 -7.55 -13.97
N ARG A 26 -3.25 -6.45 -14.56
CA ARG A 26 -3.05 -6.32 -16.00
C ARG A 26 -1.60 -6.53 -16.41
N GLU A 27 -0.73 -6.90 -15.46
CA GLU A 27 0.71 -7.04 -15.64
C GLU A 27 1.35 -5.80 -16.31
N ALA A 28 0.82 -4.63 -15.98
CA ALA A 28 1.17 -3.37 -16.63
C ALA A 28 1.93 -2.44 -15.67
N ARG A 29 2.99 -1.79 -16.17
CA ARG A 29 3.77 -0.77 -15.44
C ARG A 29 4.22 -1.26 -14.05
N MET A 30 4.76 -2.47 -13.97
CA MET A 30 5.03 -3.15 -12.71
C MET A 30 6.11 -2.46 -11.86
N GLU A 31 7.14 -1.90 -12.49
CA GLU A 31 8.14 -1.07 -11.80
C GLU A 31 7.49 0.16 -11.13
N PHE A 32 6.55 0.81 -11.84
CA PHE A 32 5.83 1.95 -11.31
C PHE A 32 4.92 1.55 -10.15
N ALA A 33 4.20 0.43 -10.28
CA ALA A 33 3.41 -0.11 -9.18
C ALA A 33 4.29 -0.42 -7.96
N LYS A 34 5.49 -0.99 -8.16
CA LYS A 34 6.46 -1.27 -7.10
C LYS A 34 6.90 0.00 -6.36
N LEU A 35 7.26 1.06 -7.09
CA LEU A 35 7.65 2.35 -6.50
C LEU A 35 6.54 2.94 -5.62
N ILE A 36 5.29 2.95 -6.11
CA ILE A 36 4.15 3.43 -5.32
C ILE A 36 3.99 2.58 -4.05
N LEU A 37 4.09 1.25 -4.15
CA LEU A 37 3.95 0.36 -3.00
C LEU A 37 5.05 0.60 -1.94
N GLU A 38 6.27 0.93 -2.34
CA GLU A 38 7.35 1.33 -1.42
C GLU A 38 7.01 2.64 -0.69
N GLU A 39 6.51 3.65 -1.41
CA GLU A 39 6.06 4.92 -0.82
C GLU A 39 4.91 4.70 0.18
N LEU A 40 3.88 3.94 -0.21
CA LEU A 40 2.74 3.61 0.63
C LEU A 40 3.16 2.86 1.91
N SER A 41 4.13 1.95 1.81
CA SER A 41 4.70 1.25 2.97
C SER A 41 5.31 2.25 3.95
N GLY A 42 6.06 3.23 3.44
CA GLY A 42 6.62 4.31 4.25
C GLY A 42 5.55 5.18 4.91
N GLU A 43 4.46 5.47 4.19
CA GLU A 43 3.32 6.23 4.73
C GLU A 43 2.62 5.51 5.87
N VAL A 44 2.31 4.22 5.70
CA VAL A 44 1.65 3.40 6.72
C VAL A 44 2.50 3.30 7.98
N ARG A 45 3.82 3.08 7.83
CA ARG A 45 4.77 3.05 8.96
C ARG A 45 4.82 4.37 9.73
N LYS A 46 4.60 5.51 9.09
CA LYS A 46 4.51 6.83 9.77
C LYS A 46 3.20 7.00 10.54
N LEU A 47 2.17 6.21 10.26
CA LEU A 47 0.87 6.27 10.92
C LEU A 47 0.77 5.32 12.12
N LEU A 48 1.39 4.14 12.04
CA LEU A 48 1.34 3.10 13.09
C LEU A 48 1.77 3.53 14.52
N PRO A 49 2.82 4.35 14.72
CA PRO A 49 3.28 4.74 16.07
C PRO A 49 2.35 5.72 16.79
N LYS A 50 1.32 6.23 16.11
CA LYS A 50 0.41 7.22 16.69
C LYS A 50 -0.59 6.49 17.57
N ASN A 51 -1.06 7.11 18.65
CA ASN A 51 -2.08 6.55 19.54
C ASN A 51 -3.46 6.57 18.85
N ILE A 52 -3.60 5.82 17.75
CA ILE A 52 -4.76 5.77 16.87
C ILE A 52 -5.84 4.86 17.48
N PRO A 53 -7.14 5.18 17.29
CA PRO A 53 -8.22 4.29 17.70
C PRO A 53 -8.05 2.88 17.12
N GLU A 54 -8.45 1.87 17.90
CA GLU A 54 -8.27 0.46 17.56
C GLU A 54 -8.85 0.10 16.17
N ALA A 55 -10.00 0.68 15.84
CA ALA A 55 -10.64 0.48 14.53
C ALA A 55 -9.76 0.95 13.35
N LEU A 56 -9.02 2.06 13.52
CA LEU A 56 -8.08 2.55 12.50
C LEU A 56 -6.77 1.77 12.49
N ARG A 57 -6.34 1.26 13.66
CA ARG A 57 -5.17 0.38 13.76
C ARG A 57 -5.40 -0.92 12.98
N GLY A 58 -6.54 -1.58 13.18
CA GLY A 58 -6.89 -2.79 12.43
C GLY A 58 -6.92 -2.58 10.92
N ARG A 59 -7.48 -1.44 10.47
CA ARG A 59 -7.45 -1.05 9.05
C ARG A 59 -6.03 -0.84 8.53
N LEU A 60 -5.18 -0.12 9.27
CA LEU A 60 -3.79 0.12 8.88
C LEU A 60 -2.97 -1.18 8.81
N SER A 61 -3.15 -2.11 9.74
CA SER A 61 -2.50 -3.42 9.68
C SER A 61 -2.94 -4.23 8.46
N SER A 62 -4.23 -4.18 8.11
CA SER A 62 -4.73 -4.83 6.88
C SER A 62 -4.13 -4.20 5.62
N ILE A 63 -4.03 -2.87 5.59
CA ILE A 63 -3.38 -2.12 4.51
C ILE A 63 -1.90 -2.50 4.40
N GLU A 64 -1.17 -2.54 5.51
CA GLU A 64 0.25 -2.93 5.53
C GLU A 64 0.47 -4.32 4.92
N LEU A 65 -0.37 -5.28 5.30
CA LEU A 65 -0.31 -6.64 4.76
C LEU A 65 -0.57 -6.65 3.25
N ARG A 66 -1.58 -5.90 2.78
CA ARG A 66 -1.89 -5.79 1.35
C ARG A 66 -0.74 -5.16 0.55
N ILE A 67 -0.12 -4.10 1.07
CA ILE A 67 1.06 -3.49 0.44
C ILE A 67 2.16 -4.53 0.27
N ARG A 68 2.46 -5.30 1.32
CA ARG A 68 3.50 -6.34 1.28
C ARG A 68 3.18 -7.40 0.22
N ILE A 69 1.95 -7.89 0.17
CA ILE A 69 1.51 -8.88 -0.82
C ILE A 69 1.69 -8.35 -2.25
N LEU A 70 1.19 -7.14 -2.53
CA LEU A 70 1.29 -6.55 -3.87
C LEU A 70 2.75 -6.25 -4.24
N TYR A 71 3.58 -5.84 -3.28
CA TYR A 71 5.01 -5.60 -3.52
C TYR A 71 5.74 -6.89 -3.91
N HIS A 72 5.47 -7.99 -3.21
CA HIS A 72 6.03 -9.29 -3.59
C HIS A 72 5.55 -9.74 -4.96
N ARG A 73 4.27 -9.55 -5.28
CA ARG A 73 3.71 -9.85 -6.60
C ARG A 73 4.38 -9.03 -7.70
N ALA A 74 4.58 -7.72 -7.48
CA ALA A 74 5.27 -6.85 -8.43
C ALA A 74 6.69 -7.34 -8.72
N ASN A 75 7.45 -7.72 -7.68
CA ASN A 75 8.79 -8.28 -7.87
C ASN A 75 8.76 -9.61 -8.62
N ALA A 76 7.84 -10.52 -8.28
CA ALA A 76 7.73 -11.81 -8.96
C ALA A 76 7.44 -11.63 -10.46
N LEU A 77 6.50 -10.75 -10.81
CA LEU A 77 6.18 -10.48 -12.21
C LEU A 77 7.33 -9.81 -12.96
N LEU A 78 8.08 -8.90 -12.31
CA LEU A 78 9.26 -8.29 -12.91
C LEU A 78 10.36 -9.33 -13.18
N SER A 79 10.64 -10.22 -12.23
CA SER A 79 11.62 -11.29 -12.41
C SER A 79 11.26 -12.24 -13.56
N LEU A 80 9.97 -12.50 -13.79
CA LEU A 80 9.51 -13.31 -14.92
C LEU A 80 9.69 -12.64 -16.29
N GLN A 81 9.87 -11.31 -16.35
CA GLN A 81 10.14 -10.60 -17.61
C GLN A 81 11.63 -10.49 -17.94
N GLU A 82 12.51 -10.71 -16.95
CA GLU A 82 13.96 -10.64 -17.11
C GLU A 82 14.59 -11.98 -17.57
N GLU A 83 13.80 -13.06 -17.62
CA GLU A 83 14.14 -14.37 -18.19
C GLU A 83 13.72 -14.50 -19.67
#